data_AF-A0A376TTV8-F1
#
_entry.id   AF-A0A376TTV8-F1
#
_cell.length_a   1.000
_cell.length_b   1.000
_cell.length_c   1.000
_cell.angle_alpha   90.00
_cell.angle_beta   90.00
_cell.angle_gamma   90.00
#
_symmetry.space_group_name_H-M   'P 1'
#
loop_
_entity.id
_entity.type
_entity.pdbx_description
1 polymer ?
#
loop_
_entity_poly.entity_id
_entity_poly.type
_entity_poly.pdbx_seq_one_letter_code
_entity_poly.pdbx_strand_id
1 'polypeptide(L)'
;MSLNNTPLQGAHINVVSGNFIIAQPLGVDDGVDYCHSGRIRRIDEDAIHRQLDSGAIVLMGPVAVSVTGESFNLTSEEIATQLAIKLKAEKMIGFCSSQGVTNDDGDIVSELFPNEAQARVEAQEEKGDYNSGTVRFLRGAVKACRSGVRRCHLISYQEDGALLQELFSRDGIGTQIVMESAEQIRRATINDIGGILELIRPLEQQGILVRRSREQLEMEIDKFTIIQRDNTTIACAALYPFPEEKIGKWPVWQFTRITAVHHGARFCWERIAAQAKQSGLSKLFVLTTRSIHWFPGTWIYPSGY
;
A
#
# COMPACT_ATOMS: atom_id res chain seq x y z
N MET A 1 -0.49 11.97 -42.37
CA MET A 1 -1.33 10.86 -41.88
C MET A 1 -2.67 11.46 -41.46
N SER A 2 -3.76 10.98 -42.03
CA SER A 2 -5.12 11.42 -41.68
C SER A 2 -5.45 10.99 -40.24
N LEU A 3 -6.08 11.87 -39.46
CA LEU A 3 -6.52 11.68 -38.07
C LEU A 3 -7.57 10.56 -37.88
N ASN A 4 -8.02 9.92 -38.97
CA ASN A 4 -9.11 8.94 -38.99
C ASN A 4 -8.75 7.53 -38.46
N ASN A 5 -7.64 7.38 -37.74
CA ASN A 5 -7.21 6.07 -37.21
C ASN A 5 -6.45 6.21 -35.89
N THR A 6 -6.80 7.22 -35.08
CA THR A 6 -6.24 7.33 -33.73
C THR A 6 -7.11 6.54 -32.74
N PRO A 7 -6.51 5.89 -31.73
CA PRO A 7 -7.26 5.25 -30.64
C PRO A 7 -8.23 6.18 -29.88
N LEU A 8 -8.12 7.50 -30.09
CA LEU A 8 -8.95 8.54 -29.49
C LEU A 8 -10.14 8.95 -30.39
N GLN A 9 -10.35 8.30 -31.53
CA GLN A 9 -11.49 8.60 -32.39
C GLN A 9 -12.81 8.30 -31.67
N GLY A 10 -13.62 9.35 -31.45
CA GLY A 10 -14.86 9.26 -30.67
C GLY A 10 -14.68 9.43 -29.15
N ALA A 11 -13.45 9.63 -28.67
CA ALA A 11 -13.21 9.98 -27.28
C ALA A 11 -13.64 11.42 -27.01
N HIS A 12 -14.76 11.58 -26.29
CA HIS A 12 -15.22 12.88 -25.81
C HIS A 12 -14.57 13.18 -24.45
N ILE A 13 -13.37 13.78 -24.47
CA ILE A 13 -12.69 14.23 -23.25
C ILE A 13 -13.03 15.71 -23.03
N ASN A 14 -13.90 15.99 -22.06
CA ASN A 14 -14.23 17.36 -21.67
C ASN A 14 -13.36 17.79 -20.49
N VAL A 15 -12.76 18.98 -20.57
CA VAL A 15 -11.94 19.56 -19.50
C VAL A 15 -12.52 20.90 -19.11
N VAL A 16 -12.81 21.08 -17.82
CA VAL A 16 -13.38 22.31 -17.27
C VAL A 16 -12.44 22.86 -16.21
N SER A 17 -12.20 24.16 -16.27
CA SER A 17 -11.51 24.91 -15.22
C SER A 17 -12.42 26.04 -14.73
N GLY A 18 -12.24 26.46 -13.48
CA GLY A 18 -13.12 27.46 -12.88
C GLY A 18 -12.69 27.87 -11.48
N ASN A 19 -13.41 28.85 -10.94
CA ASN A 19 -13.12 29.45 -9.64
C ASN A 19 -13.75 28.62 -8.50
N PHE A 20 -13.33 27.36 -8.37
CA PHE A 20 -13.86 26.45 -7.36
C PHE A 20 -13.31 26.69 -5.95
N ILE A 21 -12.20 27.44 -5.84
CA ILE A 21 -11.49 27.68 -4.59
C ILE A 21 -11.49 29.18 -4.30
N ILE A 22 -11.83 29.52 -3.07
CA ILE A 22 -11.65 30.86 -2.51
C ILE A 22 -10.45 30.82 -1.58
N ALA A 23 -9.49 31.73 -1.81
CA ALA A 23 -8.29 31.86 -0.99
C ALA A 23 -8.44 32.90 0.12
N GLN A 24 -7.52 32.86 1.07
CA GLN A 24 -7.25 33.93 2.03
C GLN A 24 -5.73 34.11 2.16
N PRO A 25 -5.24 35.32 2.45
CA PRO A 25 -3.80 35.56 2.65
C PRO A 25 -3.27 34.72 3.82
N LEU A 26 -2.02 34.29 3.72
CA LEU A 26 -1.26 33.83 4.88
C LEU A 26 -0.98 35.01 5.83
N GLY A 27 -0.67 36.18 5.26
CA GLY A 27 -0.34 37.38 6.01
C GLY A 27 1.10 37.36 6.52
N VAL A 28 1.30 37.90 7.72
CA VAL A 28 2.61 37.90 8.39
C VAL A 28 2.64 36.75 9.40
N ASP A 29 3.60 35.85 9.25
CA ASP A 29 3.83 34.72 10.17
C ASP A 29 5.29 34.73 10.61
N ASP A 30 5.54 34.66 11.92
CA ASP A 30 6.86 34.81 12.55
C ASP A 30 7.71 35.99 12.02
N GLY A 31 7.05 37.12 11.72
CA GLY A 31 7.70 38.34 11.22
C GLY A 31 8.04 38.33 9.73
N VAL A 32 7.68 37.27 8.99
CA VAL A 32 7.82 37.16 7.54
C VAL A 32 6.49 37.48 6.88
N ASP A 33 6.47 38.49 5.99
CA ASP A 33 5.30 38.79 5.15
C ASP A 33 5.30 37.88 3.91
N TYR A 34 4.25 37.07 3.79
CA TYR A 34 4.09 36.11 2.70
C TYR A 34 3.42 36.70 1.46
N CYS A 35 3.07 37.99 1.47
CA CYS A 35 2.53 38.75 0.35
C CYS A 35 1.36 38.01 -0.33
N HIS A 36 1.52 37.63 -1.60
CA HIS A 36 0.51 36.93 -2.41
C HIS A 36 0.48 35.42 -2.18
N SER A 37 1.07 34.89 -1.11
CA SER A 37 0.89 33.49 -0.73
C SER A 37 -0.37 33.36 0.12
N GLY A 38 -1.21 32.40 -0.23
CA GLY A 38 -2.47 32.16 0.45
C GLY A 38 -2.60 30.75 0.97
N ARG A 39 -3.73 30.53 1.65
CA ARG A 39 -4.25 29.22 2.00
C ARG A 39 -5.71 29.11 1.59
N ILE A 40 -6.23 27.89 1.52
CA ILE A 40 -7.62 27.67 1.15
C ILE A 40 -8.54 28.23 2.25
N ARG A 41 -9.54 29.03 1.86
CA ARG A 41 -10.61 29.50 2.74
C ARG A 41 -11.88 28.67 2.57
N ARG A 42 -12.26 28.41 1.32
CA ARG A 42 -13.47 27.65 0.96
C ARG A 42 -13.28 26.92 -0.36
N ILE A 43 -13.90 25.75 -0.47
CA ILE A 43 -14.02 24.96 -1.70
C ILE A 43 -15.51 24.85 -2.03
N ASP A 44 -15.88 25.09 -3.29
CA ASP A 44 -17.23 24.88 -3.82
C ASP A 44 -17.39 23.41 -4.27
N GLU A 45 -17.68 22.55 -3.30
CA GLU A 45 -17.81 21.10 -3.50
C GLU A 45 -18.93 20.77 -4.49
N ASP A 46 -20.08 21.46 -4.39
CA ASP A 46 -21.26 21.23 -5.24
C ASP A 46 -20.99 21.61 -6.71
N ALA A 47 -20.26 22.69 -6.96
CA ALA A 47 -19.85 23.05 -8.31
C ALA A 47 -18.91 22.00 -8.92
N ILE A 48 -17.94 21.50 -8.14
CA ILE A 48 -17.01 20.46 -8.59
C ILE A 48 -17.77 19.17 -8.90
N HIS A 49 -18.64 18.70 -8.00
CA HIS A 49 -19.44 17.49 -8.19
C HIS A 49 -20.29 17.57 -9.46
N ARG A 50 -20.95 18.69 -9.73
CA ARG A 50 -21.71 18.87 -10.98
C ARG A 50 -20.87 18.72 -12.25
N GLN A 51 -19.61 19.17 -12.23
CA GLN A 51 -18.71 18.97 -13.37
C GLN A 51 -18.30 17.51 -13.50
N LEU A 52 -17.93 16.86 -12.39
CA LEU A 52 -17.57 15.45 -12.37
C LEU A 52 -18.73 14.54 -12.83
N ASP A 53 -19.95 14.82 -12.38
CA ASP A 53 -21.16 14.08 -12.74
C ASP A 53 -21.51 14.21 -14.23
N SER A 54 -21.08 15.30 -14.88
CA SER A 54 -21.21 15.48 -16.32
C SER A 54 -20.16 14.72 -17.14
N GLY A 55 -19.24 14.01 -16.48
CA GLY A 55 -18.12 13.30 -17.12
C GLY A 55 -16.93 14.20 -17.49
N ALA A 56 -16.88 15.43 -16.97
CA ALA A 56 -15.78 16.35 -17.23
C ALA A 56 -14.58 16.11 -16.29
N ILE A 57 -13.38 16.37 -16.81
CA ILE A 57 -12.15 16.48 -16.03
C ILE A 57 -12.06 17.89 -15.46
N VAL A 58 -12.00 18.02 -14.14
CA VAL A 58 -11.85 19.31 -13.47
C VAL A 58 -10.36 19.67 -13.36
N LEU A 59 -9.94 20.71 -14.07
CA LEU A 59 -8.58 21.24 -14.04
C LEU A 59 -8.47 22.45 -13.11
N MET A 60 -7.62 22.35 -12.10
CA MET A 60 -7.36 23.42 -11.13
C MET A 60 -5.89 23.81 -11.12
N GLY A 61 -5.62 25.11 -11.17
CA GLY A 61 -4.29 25.68 -11.00
C GLY A 61 -4.00 26.09 -9.55
N PRO A 62 -2.74 26.41 -9.22
CA PRO A 62 -2.34 26.82 -7.87
C PRO A 62 -2.68 28.28 -7.54
N VAL A 63 -3.61 28.91 -8.26
CA VAL A 63 -4.00 30.31 -8.05
C VAL A 63 -5.49 30.37 -7.75
N ALA A 64 -5.83 31.03 -6.65
CA ALA A 64 -7.22 31.22 -6.24
C ALA A 64 -7.45 32.67 -5.78
N VAL A 65 -8.68 33.14 -5.96
CA VAL A 65 -9.08 34.53 -5.69
C VAL A 65 -9.73 34.61 -4.31
N SER A 66 -9.49 35.69 -3.57
CA SER A 66 -10.14 35.99 -2.30
C SER A 66 -11.53 36.61 -2.49
N VAL A 67 -12.25 36.80 -1.39
CA VAL A 67 -13.54 37.54 -1.40
C VAL A 67 -13.37 39.03 -1.76
N THR A 68 -12.15 39.58 -1.65
CA THR A 68 -11.80 40.96 -2.01
C THR A 68 -11.37 41.10 -3.47
N GLY A 69 -11.25 39.99 -4.21
CA GLY A 69 -10.81 40.00 -5.62
C GLY A 69 -9.30 39.91 -5.81
N GLU A 70 -8.54 39.64 -4.74
CA GLU A 70 -7.07 39.48 -4.82
C GLU A 70 -6.69 38.03 -5.12
N SER A 71 -5.67 37.83 -5.96
CA SER A 71 -5.16 36.51 -6.31
C SER A 71 -4.05 36.08 -5.36
N PHE A 72 -4.14 34.83 -4.91
CA PHE A 72 -3.13 34.21 -4.05
C PHE A 72 -2.60 32.92 -4.67
N ASN A 73 -1.30 32.72 -4.54
CA ASN A 73 -0.61 31.48 -4.86
C ASN A 73 -0.78 30.49 -3.70
N LEU A 74 -1.27 29.31 -4.02
CA LEU A 74 -1.49 28.19 -3.11
C LEU A 74 -0.51 27.06 -3.46
N THR A 75 -0.28 26.16 -2.50
CA THR A 75 0.48 24.93 -2.82
C THR A 75 -0.44 23.91 -3.49
N SER A 76 0.04 23.28 -4.56
CA SER A 76 -0.71 22.25 -5.29
C SER A 76 -1.03 21.05 -4.38
N GLU A 77 -0.13 20.73 -3.46
CA GLU A 77 -0.29 19.65 -2.50
C GLU A 77 -1.38 19.97 -1.47
N GLU A 78 -1.51 21.21 -1.00
CA GLU A 78 -2.62 21.62 -0.14
C GLU A 78 -3.95 21.53 -0.87
N ILE A 79 -4.00 22.04 -2.12
CA ILE A 79 -5.18 21.93 -2.98
C ILE A 79 -5.59 20.47 -3.15
N ALA A 80 -4.67 19.61 -3.60
CA ALA A 80 -4.94 18.20 -3.83
C ALA A 80 -5.41 17.49 -2.55
N THR A 81 -4.75 17.76 -1.41
CA THR A 81 -5.09 17.16 -0.12
C THR A 81 -6.48 17.58 0.35
N GLN A 82 -6.79 18.89 0.33
CA GLN A 82 -8.08 19.38 0.80
C GLN A 82 -9.22 18.91 -0.12
N LEU A 83 -9.01 18.92 -1.44
CA LEU A 83 -9.99 18.39 -2.38
C LEU A 83 -10.23 16.90 -2.20
N ALA A 84 -9.17 16.10 -2.08
CA ALA A 84 -9.30 14.66 -1.87
C ALA A 84 -10.12 14.34 -0.62
N ILE A 85 -9.88 15.08 0.47
CA ILE A 85 -10.65 14.94 1.72
C ILE A 85 -12.10 15.37 1.54
N LYS A 86 -12.34 16.56 0.98
CA LYS A 86 -13.69 17.12 0.83
C LYS A 86 -14.58 16.31 -0.10
N LEU A 87 -14.04 15.94 -1.26
CA LEU A 87 -14.74 15.13 -2.26
C LEU A 87 -14.81 13.65 -1.88
N LYS A 88 -14.23 13.25 -0.74
CA LYS A 88 -14.11 11.85 -0.28
C LYS A 88 -13.53 10.96 -1.38
N ALA A 89 -12.46 11.44 -2.01
CA ALA A 89 -11.83 10.74 -3.12
C ALA A 89 -11.36 9.34 -2.67
N GLU A 90 -11.56 8.35 -3.53
CA GLU A 90 -11.08 6.99 -3.27
C GLU A 90 -9.55 6.90 -3.37
N LYS A 91 -8.96 7.68 -4.27
CA LYS A 91 -7.50 7.74 -4.49
C LYS A 91 -7.04 9.18 -4.67
N MET A 92 -5.90 9.51 -4.05
CA MET A 92 -5.10 10.71 -4.37
C MET A 92 -3.81 10.26 -5.04
N ILE A 93 -3.42 10.88 -6.15
CA ILE A 93 -2.21 10.49 -6.90
C ILE A 93 -1.31 11.72 -7.05
N GLY A 94 -0.08 11.60 -6.57
CA GLY A 94 0.97 12.60 -6.71
C GLY A 94 2.07 12.11 -7.64
N PHE A 95 2.74 13.06 -8.27
CA PHE A 95 3.84 12.80 -9.19
C PHE A 95 5.14 13.40 -8.64
N CYS A 96 6.23 12.66 -8.70
CA CYS A 96 7.57 13.13 -8.36
C CYS A 96 8.61 12.75 -9.43
N SER A 97 9.82 13.26 -9.27
CA SER A 97 10.94 12.96 -10.17
C SER A 97 11.53 11.56 -9.93
N SER A 98 11.23 10.94 -8.79
CA SER A 98 11.60 9.56 -8.46
C SER A 98 10.42 8.62 -8.67
N GLN A 99 10.70 7.33 -8.73
CA GLN A 99 9.67 6.29 -8.87
C GLN A 99 8.75 6.15 -7.64
N GLY A 100 9.13 6.75 -6.52
CA GLY A 100 8.38 6.75 -5.27
C GLY A 100 9.29 7.17 -4.12
N VAL A 101 9.00 6.66 -2.93
CA VAL A 101 9.84 6.79 -1.73
C VAL A 101 10.84 5.63 -1.71
N THR A 102 12.12 5.94 -1.57
CA THR A 102 13.19 4.93 -1.47
C THR A 102 13.48 4.57 -0.01
N ASN A 103 13.92 3.34 0.23
CA ASN A 103 14.56 2.93 1.48
C ASN A 103 16.07 3.29 1.47
N ASP A 104 16.78 2.94 2.55
CA ASP A 104 18.22 3.19 2.69
C ASP A 104 19.07 2.38 1.69
N ASP A 105 18.54 1.27 1.18
CA ASP A 105 19.18 0.42 0.16
C ASP A 105 18.98 0.97 -1.27
N GLY A 106 18.15 2.01 -1.44
CA GLY A 106 17.81 2.63 -2.72
C GLY A 106 16.61 1.99 -3.45
N ASP A 107 15.99 0.96 -2.87
CA ASP A 107 14.81 0.31 -3.42
C ASP A 107 13.54 1.12 -3.14
N ILE A 108 12.56 1.03 -4.04
CA ILE A 108 11.25 1.66 -3.86
C ILE A 108 10.46 0.92 -2.78
N VAL A 109 9.99 1.68 -1.80
CA VAL A 109 9.05 1.19 -0.79
C VAL A 109 7.66 1.19 -1.42
N SER A 110 7.13 0.00 -1.68
CA SER A 110 5.83 -0.16 -2.37
C SER A 110 4.65 0.31 -1.51
N GLU A 111 4.69 0.09 -0.21
CA GLU A 111 3.60 0.42 0.73
C GLU A 111 4.14 1.08 1.99
N LEU A 112 3.44 2.13 2.45
CA LEU A 112 3.71 2.84 3.69
C LEU A 112 2.42 3.04 4.49
N PHE A 113 2.50 2.83 5.79
CA PHE A 113 1.47 3.30 6.71
C PHE A 113 1.65 4.79 7.02
N PRO A 114 0.58 5.53 7.38
CA PRO A 114 0.68 6.95 7.71
C PRO A 114 1.73 7.30 8.76
N ASN A 115 1.97 6.41 9.73
CA ASN A 115 2.99 6.64 10.75
C ASN A 115 4.42 6.48 10.20
N GLU A 116 4.63 5.56 9.27
CA GLU A 116 5.93 5.36 8.61
C GLU A 116 6.22 6.48 7.59
N ALA A 117 5.18 6.95 6.90
CA ALA A 117 5.26 8.13 6.04
C ALA A 117 5.55 9.40 6.86
N GLN A 118 4.89 9.56 8.01
CA GLN A 118 5.12 10.68 8.93
C GLN A 118 6.55 10.70 9.46
N ALA A 119 7.07 9.55 9.93
CA ALA A 119 8.44 9.44 10.41
C ALA A 119 9.47 9.79 9.32
N ARG A 120 9.18 9.45 8.05
CA ARG A 120 10.03 9.84 6.91
C ARG A 120 9.98 11.33 6.62
N VAL A 121 8.80 11.96 6.73
CA VAL A 121 8.67 13.41 6.60
C VAL A 121 9.55 14.11 7.65
N GLU A 122 9.43 13.70 8.92
CA GLU A 122 10.22 14.25 10.03
C GLU A 122 11.73 14.08 9.79
N ALA A 123 12.16 12.89 9.37
CA ALA A 123 13.57 12.63 9.09
C ALA A 123 14.15 13.45 7.91
N GLN A 124 13.33 13.79 6.91
CA GLN A 124 13.75 14.64 5.79
C GLN A 124 13.79 16.12 6.19
N GLU A 125 12.81 16.56 6.99
CA GLU A 125 12.76 17.92 7.54
C GLU A 125 13.97 18.19 8.47
N GLU A 126 14.37 17.22 9.29
CA GLU A 126 15.59 17.28 10.11
C GLU A 126 16.86 17.43 9.27
N LYS A 127 16.88 16.85 8.06
CA LYS A 127 17.97 17.00 7.08
C LYS A 127 17.91 18.32 6.29
N GLY A 128 16.89 19.14 6.55
CA GLY A 128 16.68 20.43 5.89
C GLY A 128 15.84 20.37 4.61
N ASP A 129 15.30 19.21 4.24
CA ASP A 129 14.42 19.07 3.08
C ASP A 129 12.95 19.26 3.47
N TYR A 130 12.51 20.52 3.51
CA TYR A 130 11.12 20.87 3.78
C TYR A 130 10.24 20.95 2.52
N ASN A 131 10.88 21.08 1.36
CA ASN A 131 10.26 21.63 0.16
C ASN A 131 10.29 20.69 -1.05
N SER A 132 10.92 19.51 -0.96
CA SER A 132 10.82 18.53 -2.03
C SER A 132 9.37 18.10 -2.26
N GLY A 133 9.05 17.79 -3.52
CA GLY A 133 7.72 17.31 -3.91
C GLY A 133 7.32 16.05 -3.14
N THR A 134 8.29 15.18 -2.84
CA THR A 134 8.07 13.98 -2.03
C THR A 134 7.62 14.32 -0.61
N VAL A 135 8.33 15.21 0.09
CA VAL A 135 7.99 15.60 1.47
C VAL A 135 6.62 16.31 1.52
N ARG A 136 6.38 17.23 0.59
CA ARG A 136 5.09 17.93 0.49
C ARG A 136 3.92 16.98 0.21
N PHE A 137 4.11 16.03 -0.72
CA PHE A 137 3.12 15.02 -1.01
C PHE A 137 2.86 14.11 0.19
N LEU A 138 3.91 13.59 0.83
CA LEU A 138 3.76 12.69 1.99
C LEU A 138 3.01 13.36 3.14
N ARG A 139 3.30 14.65 3.42
CA ARG A 139 2.57 15.43 4.43
C ARG A 139 1.08 15.51 4.10
N GLY A 140 0.75 15.77 2.84
CA GLY A 140 -0.62 15.77 2.31
C GLY A 140 -1.29 14.40 2.40
N ALA A 141 -0.59 13.35 1.97
CA ALA A 141 -1.07 11.96 1.94
C ALA A 141 -1.38 11.44 3.34
N VAL A 142 -0.52 11.69 4.32
CA VAL A 142 -0.78 11.32 5.73
C VAL A 142 -2.07 11.98 6.22
N LYS A 143 -2.24 13.28 5.95
CA LYS A 143 -3.46 14.01 6.33
C LYS A 143 -4.69 13.47 5.61
N ALA A 144 -4.59 13.20 4.31
CA ALA A 144 -5.67 12.67 3.49
C ALA A 144 -6.13 11.29 3.98
N CYS A 145 -5.19 10.35 4.18
CA CYS A 145 -5.49 9.01 4.66
C CYS A 145 -6.15 9.01 6.03
N ARG A 146 -5.60 9.78 6.99
CA ARG A 146 -6.20 9.93 8.32
C ARG A 146 -7.60 10.56 8.30
N SER A 147 -7.93 11.29 7.23
CA SER A 147 -9.23 11.93 7.04
C SER A 147 -10.20 11.11 6.17
N GLY A 148 -9.84 9.87 5.82
CA GLY A 148 -10.73 8.92 5.14
C GLY A 148 -10.48 8.69 3.65
N VAL A 149 -9.46 9.32 3.04
CA VAL A 149 -9.02 8.97 1.68
C VAL A 149 -8.38 7.58 1.72
N ARG A 150 -8.91 6.62 0.96
CA ARG A 150 -8.51 5.20 1.14
C ARG A 150 -7.06 4.94 0.77
N ARG A 151 -6.58 5.51 -0.34
CA ARG A 151 -5.21 5.30 -0.84
C ARG A 151 -4.62 6.58 -1.39
N CYS A 152 -3.35 6.85 -1.08
CA CYS A 152 -2.57 7.89 -1.75
C CYS A 152 -1.39 7.25 -2.47
N HIS A 153 -1.13 7.61 -3.72
CA HIS A 153 -0.06 7.02 -4.54
C HIS A 153 0.95 8.10 -4.93
N LEU A 154 2.23 7.81 -4.79
CA LEU A 154 3.33 8.64 -5.28
C LEU A 154 4.08 7.88 -6.38
N ILE A 155 4.11 8.45 -7.59
CA ILE A 155 4.68 7.81 -8.78
C ILE A 155 5.57 8.77 -9.57
N SER A 156 6.46 8.23 -10.41
CA SER A 156 7.27 9.06 -11.30
C SER A 156 6.45 9.67 -12.43
N TYR A 157 6.74 10.92 -12.80
CA TYR A 157 6.30 11.49 -14.08
C TYR A 157 7.29 11.24 -15.22
N GLN A 158 8.48 10.69 -14.93
CA GLN A 158 9.52 10.42 -15.94
C GLN A 158 9.38 9.03 -16.56
N GLU A 159 8.84 8.06 -15.81
CA GLU A 159 8.63 6.71 -16.31
C GLU A 159 7.40 6.63 -17.22
N ASP A 160 7.60 6.07 -18.41
CA ASP A 160 6.54 5.97 -19.40
C ASP A 160 5.42 5.02 -18.93
N GLY A 161 4.18 5.50 -19.04
CA GLY A 161 3.01 4.75 -18.59
C GLY A 161 2.94 4.53 -17.07
N ALA A 162 3.69 5.28 -16.24
CA ALA A 162 3.74 5.05 -14.80
C ALA A 162 2.35 5.02 -14.12
N LEU A 163 1.46 5.93 -14.52
CA LEU A 163 0.09 5.97 -14.03
C LEU A 163 -0.70 4.70 -14.36
N LEU A 164 -0.54 4.18 -15.58
CA LEU A 164 -1.23 2.96 -16.02
C LEU A 164 -0.67 1.74 -15.30
N GLN A 165 0.65 1.65 -15.18
CA GLN A 165 1.31 0.58 -14.45
C GLN A 165 0.89 0.58 -12.97
N GLU A 166 0.79 1.75 -12.33
CA GLU A 166 0.33 1.86 -10.94
C GLU A 166 -1.15 1.46 -10.76
N LEU A 167 -2.03 1.87 -11.68
CA LEU A 167 -3.47 1.63 -11.54
C LEU A 167 -3.92 0.24 -11.98
N PHE A 168 -3.20 -0.38 -12.93
CA PHE A 168 -3.63 -1.62 -13.59
C PHE A 168 -2.68 -2.80 -13.40
N SER A 169 -1.56 -2.64 -12.69
CA SER A 169 -0.76 -3.78 -12.22
C SER A 169 -1.18 -4.20 -10.81
N ARG A 170 -0.86 -5.44 -10.45
CA ARG A 170 -1.08 -5.92 -9.08
C ARG A 170 -0.11 -5.25 -8.12
N ASP A 171 1.17 -5.19 -8.46
CA ASP A 171 2.19 -4.77 -7.50
C ASP A 171 2.37 -3.25 -7.43
N GLY A 172 1.86 -2.51 -8.41
CA GLY A 172 2.19 -1.10 -8.58
C GLY A 172 3.66 -0.94 -8.98
N ILE A 173 4.06 0.29 -9.28
CA ILE A 173 5.46 0.63 -9.50
C ILE A 173 5.95 1.74 -8.56
N GLY A 174 5.04 2.46 -7.90
CA GLY A 174 5.41 3.51 -6.96
C GLY A 174 5.18 3.17 -5.51
N THR A 175 4.98 4.21 -4.70
CA THR A 175 4.71 4.08 -3.26
C THR A 175 3.25 4.41 -2.98
N GLN A 176 2.53 3.48 -2.37
CA GLN A 176 1.19 3.73 -1.85
C GLN A 176 1.20 3.99 -0.34
N ILE A 177 0.39 4.94 0.11
CA ILE A 177 0.11 5.23 1.51
C ILE A 177 -1.32 4.77 1.80
N VAL A 178 -1.48 3.87 2.76
CA VAL A 178 -2.76 3.22 3.09
C VAL A 178 -2.92 3.06 4.59
N MET A 179 -4.16 3.16 5.08
CA MET A 179 -4.47 2.98 6.51
C MET A 179 -4.36 1.51 6.95
N GLU A 180 -4.61 0.59 6.03
CA GLU A 180 -4.53 -0.85 6.21
C GLU A 180 -3.85 -1.45 4.99
N SER A 181 -2.99 -2.45 5.19
CA SER A 181 -2.28 -3.09 4.09
C SER A 181 -3.27 -3.69 3.10
N ALA A 182 -2.93 -3.63 1.81
CA ALA A 182 -3.68 -4.37 0.80
C ALA A 182 -3.64 -5.89 1.07
N GLU A 183 -2.60 -6.35 1.75
CA GLU A 183 -2.40 -7.72 2.17
C GLU A 183 -2.89 -7.94 3.61
N GLN A 184 -4.06 -8.54 3.74
CA GLN A 184 -4.60 -8.92 5.03
C GLN A 184 -4.13 -10.31 5.41
N ILE A 185 -3.32 -10.36 6.45
CA ILE A 185 -2.94 -11.63 7.06
C ILE A 185 -4.01 -11.97 8.10
N ARG A 186 -4.56 -13.19 8.06
CA ARG A 186 -5.53 -13.67 9.06
C ARG A 186 -5.56 -15.19 9.15
N ARG A 187 -6.19 -15.73 10.21
CA ARG A 187 -6.51 -17.17 10.26
C ARG A 187 -7.49 -17.51 9.14
N ALA A 188 -7.30 -18.68 8.55
CA ALA A 188 -8.19 -19.20 7.54
C ALA A 188 -9.53 -19.64 8.16
N THR A 189 -10.56 -19.60 7.35
CA THR A 189 -11.92 -20.08 7.64
C THR A 189 -12.31 -21.09 6.57
N ILE A 190 -13.43 -21.80 6.78
CA ILE A 190 -13.92 -22.80 5.83
C ILE A 190 -14.13 -22.19 4.41
N ASN A 191 -14.46 -20.90 4.34
CA ASN A 191 -14.65 -20.17 3.07
C ASN A 191 -13.34 -20.01 2.27
N ASP A 192 -12.18 -20.12 2.92
CA ASP A 192 -10.87 -19.89 2.29
C ASP A 192 -10.28 -21.15 1.64
N ILE A 193 -10.89 -22.32 1.87
CA ILE A 193 -10.39 -23.63 1.42
C ILE A 193 -10.25 -23.69 -0.10
N GLY A 194 -11.17 -23.06 -0.83
CA GLY A 194 -11.09 -22.96 -2.30
C GLY A 194 -9.79 -22.28 -2.74
N GLY A 195 -9.49 -21.10 -2.19
CA GLY A 195 -8.27 -20.35 -2.52
C GLY A 195 -7.00 -21.05 -2.05
N ILE A 196 -7.02 -21.71 -0.89
CA ILE A 196 -5.89 -22.53 -0.42
C ILE A 196 -5.61 -23.68 -1.40
N LEU A 197 -6.65 -24.38 -1.87
CA LEU A 197 -6.51 -25.47 -2.85
C LEU A 197 -5.93 -24.98 -4.18
N GLU A 198 -6.35 -23.82 -4.66
CA GLU A 198 -5.80 -23.21 -5.88
C GLU A 198 -4.30 -22.92 -5.76
N LEU A 199 -3.85 -22.46 -4.58
CA LEU A 199 -2.43 -22.20 -4.32
C LEU A 199 -1.59 -23.48 -4.21
N ILE A 200 -2.08 -24.51 -3.53
CA ILE A 200 -1.26 -25.70 -3.22
C ILE A 200 -1.27 -26.74 -4.34
N ARG A 201 -2.34 -26.87 -5.13
CA ARG A 201 -2.48 -27.93 -6.16
C ARG A 201 -1.33 -27.98 -7.16
N PRO A 202 -0.85 -26.86 -7.74
CA PRO A 202 0.29 -26.89 -8.65
C PRO A 202 1.56 -27.44 -7.98
N LEU A 203 1.77 -27.11 -6.71
CA LEU A 203 2.92 -27.55 -5.94
C LEU A 203 2.82 -29.02 -5.52
N GLU A 204 1.61 -29.52 -5.26
CA GLU A 204 1.34 -30.94 -5.05
C GLU A 204 1.61 -31.76 -6.32
N GLN A 205 1.16 -31.26 -7.48
CA GLN A 205 1.41 -31.90 -8.79
C GLN A 205 2.91 -31.96 -9.13
N GLN A 206 3.68 -30.95 -8.71
CA GLN A 206 5.13 -30.89 -8.88
C GLN A 206 5.90 -31.72 -7.83
N GLY A 207 5.21 -32.33 -6.85
CA GLY A 207 5.83 -33.09 -5.75
C GLY A 207 6.58 -32.22 -4.74
N ILE A 208 6.37 -30.90 -4.76
CA ILE A 208 6.95 -29.96 -3.80
C ILE A 208 6.19 -30.03 -2.48
N LEU A 209 4.86 -30.14 -2.54
CA LEU A 209 4.00 -30.29 -1.39
C LEU A 209 3.41 -31.70 -1.30
N VAL A 210 3.16 -32.14 -0.07
CA VAL A 210 2.40 -33.37 0.19
C VAL A 210 0.94 -33.06 -0.09
N ARG A 211 0.30 -33.95 -0.86
CA ARG A 211 -1.11 -33.84 -1.23
C ARG A 211 -2.01 -33.78 0.00
N ARG A 212 -2.98 -32.86 -0.02
CA ARG A 212 -4.05 -32.74 0.99
C ARG A 212 -5.41 -32.88 0.33
N SER A 213 -6.30 -33.64 0.95
CA SER A 213 -7.69 -33.70 0.51
C SER A 213 -8.46 -32.47 1.01
N ARG A 214 -9.62 -32.20 0.41
CA ARG A 214 -10.48 -31.09 0.84
C ARG A 214 -10.96 -31.32 2.29
N GLU A 215 -11.32 -32.54 2.61
CA GLU A 215 -11.81 -32.96 3.93
C GLU A 215 -10.73 -32.76 5.00
N GLN A 216 -9.47 -33.06 4.68
CA GLN A 216 -8.34 -32.80 5.58
C GLN A 216 -8.17 -31.29 5.83
N LEU A 217 -8.31 -30.46 4.79
CA LEU A 217 -8.24 -29.00 4.96
C LEU A 217 -9.41 -28.47 5.78
N GLU A 218 -10.62 -29.01 5.62
CA GLU A 218 -11.80 -28.65 6.42
C GLU A 218 -11.59 -28.97 7.90
N MET A 219 -10.98 -30.11 8.23
CA MET A 219 -10.67 -30.52 9.61
C MET A 219 -9.54 -29.71 10.27
N GLU A 220 -8.63 -29.14 9.49
CA GLU A 220 -7.42 -28.49 10.00
C GLU A 220 -7.37 -26.98 9.71
N ILE A 221 -8.47 -26.40 9.24
CA ILE A 221 -8.49 -25.03 8.72
C ILE A 221 -8.05 -23.98 9.74
N ASP A 222 -8.28 -24.24 11.01
CA ASP A 222 -7.88 -23.42 12.15
C ASP A 222 -6.35 -23.31 12.33
N LYS A 223 -5.60 -24.28 11.79
CA LYS A 223 -4.14 -24.30 11.75
C LYS A 223 -3.57 -23.43 10.64
N PHE A 224 -4.39 -23.04 9.66
CA PHE A 224 -3.95 -22.24 8.51
C PHE A 224 -4.05 -20.75 8.79
N THR A 225 -3.00 -20.03 8.39
CA THR A 225 -2.97 -18.59 8.23
C THR A 225 -2.87 -18.29 6.74
N ILE A 226 -3.65 -17.33 6.27
CA ILE A 226 -3.63 -16.89 4.88
C ILE A 226 -3.23 -15.43 4.79
N ILE A 227 -2.68 -15.07 3.64
CA ILE A 227 -2.59 -13.69 3.16
C ILE A 227 -3.62 -13.53 2.06
N GLN A 228 -4.51 -12.57 2.25
CA GLN A 228 -5.58 -12.23 1.33
C GLN A 228 -5.34 -10.83 0.77
N ARG A 229 -5.47 -10.69 -0.54
CA ARG A 229 -5.42 -9.41 -1.24
C ARG A 229 -6.59 -9.33 -2.20
N ASP A 230 -7.39 -8.26 -2.09
CA ASP A 230 -8.61 -8.06 -2.90
C ASP A 230 -9.51 -9.32 -2.97
N ASN A 231 -9.77 -9.94 -1.82
CA ASN A 231 -10.55 -11.19 -1.67
C ASN A 231 -9.96 -12.45 -2.32
N THR A 232 -8.73 -12.38 -2.84
CA THR A 232 -8.00 -13.52 -3.36
C THR A 232 -6.97 -13.98 -2.35
N THR A 233 -6.94 -15.29 -2.05
CA THR A 233 -5.88 -15.89 -1.25
C THR A 233 -4.60 -15.92 -2.09
N ILE A 234 -3.59 -15.15 -1.71
CA ILE A 234 -2.31 -15.07 -2.44
C ILE A 234 -1.23 -15.93 -1.79
N ALA A 235 -1.33 -16.19 -0.49
CA ALA A 235 -0.46 -17.08 0.24
C ALA A 235 -1.23 -17.81 1.35
N CYS A 236 -0.77 -19.00 1.70
CA CYS A 236 -1.27 -19.75 2.84
C CYS A 236 -0.13 -20.49 3.52
N ALA A 237 -0.18 -20.65 4.84
CA ALA A 237 0.77 -21.39 5.63
C ALA A 237 0.09 -22.02 6.85
N ALA A 238 0.54 -23.20 7.25
CA ALA A 238 -0.05 -23.94 8.37
C ALA A 238 0.93 -24.06 9.55
N LEU A 239 0.41 -23.97 10.77
CA LEU A 239 1.15 -24.19 12.01
C LEU A 239 0.63 -25.46 12.68
N TYR A 240 1.47 -26.49 12.76
CA TYR A 240 1.15 -27.77 13.38
C TYR A 240 1.89 -27.89 14.71
N PRO A 241 1.25 -27.65 15.87
CA PRO A 241 1.92 -27.77 17.17
C PRO A 241 2.13 -29.24 17.56
N PHE A 242 3.28 -29.55 18.18
CA PHE A 242 3.60 -30.86 18.73
C PHE A 242 3.91 -30.76 20.23
N PRO A 243 2.88 -30.80 21.09
CA PRO A 243 3.06 -30.55 22.53
C PRO A 243 3.68 -31.72 23.32
N GLU A 244 3.71 -32.94 22.78
CA GLU A 244 3.98 -34.19 23.54
C GLU A 244 5.41 -34.76 23.43
N GLU A 245 6.30 -34.20 22.62
CA GLU A 245 7.70 -34.69 22.55
C GLU A 245 8.57 -34.16 23.71
N LYS A 246 8.35 -34.71 24.91
CA LYS A 246 9.28 -34.63 26.05
C LYS A 246 10.31 -35.76 26.00
N ILE A 247 11.15 -35.81 24.97
CA ILE A 247 12.28 -36.76 24.92
C ILE A 247 13.59 -36.02 25.24
N GLY A 248 14.07 -36.19 26.48
CA GLY A 248 15.50 -36.18 26.85
C GLY A 248 16.35 -34.90 26.69
N LYS A 249 16.41 -34.10 27.77
CA LYS A 249 17.58 -33.32 28.27
C LYS A 249 18.12 -32.13 27.44
N TRP A 250 17.25 -31.20 27.06
CA TRP A 250 17.43 -29.71 27.06
C TRP A 250 16.01 -29.14 26.77
N PRO A 251 15.61 -27.94 27.21
CA PRO A 251 14.20 -27.58 27.26
C PRO A 251 13.59 -27.49 25.86
N VAL A 252 12.75 -28.48 25.58
CA VAL A 252 11.51 -28.48 24.80
C VAL A 252 11.67 -28.08 23.33
N TRP A 253 11.64 -29.09 22.46
CA TRP A 253 11.58 -29.01 21.01
C TRP A 253 10.11 -29.17 20.59
N GLN A 254 9.56 -28.25 19.81
CA GLN A 254 8.21 -28.37 19.25
C GLN A 254 8.30 -28.09 17.74
N PHE A 255 7.62 -28.92 16.95
CA PHE A 255 7.77 -28.98 15.48
C PHE A 255 6.74 -28.10 14.75
N THR A 256 6.97 -27.75 13.48
CA THR A 256 6.05 -26.98 12.63
C THR A 256 6.32 -27.32 11.15
N ARG A 257 5.34 -27.13 10.24
CA ARG A 257 5.52 -27.28 8.79
C ARG A 257 4.93 -26.08 8.05
N ILE A 258 5.79 -25.19 7.56
CA ILE A 258 5.37 -24.02 6.78
C ILE A 258 5.46 -24.33 5.29
N THR A 259 4.35 -24.18 4.60
CA THR A 259 4.29 -24.06 3.15
C THR A 259 4.01 -22.60 2.88
N ALA A 260 4.80 -21.88 2.10
CA ALA A 260 4.51 -20.50 1.74
C ALA A 260 4.60 -20.38 0.21
N VAL A 261 3.62 -19.70 -0.39
CA VAL A 261 3.47 -19.58 -1.84
C VAL A 261 3.40 -18.10 -2.17
N HIS A 262 4.38 -17.61 -2.95
CA HIS A 262 4.53 -16.25 -3.50
C HIS A 262 4.52 -15.04 -2.52
N HIS A 263 4.73 -13.82 -3.05
CA HIS A 263 5.00 -12.55 -2.35
C HIS A 263 4.25 -12.44 -1.01
N GLY A 264 4.99 -12.22 0.09
CA GLY A 264 4.43 -12.13 1.45
C GLY A 264 4.92 -13.19 2.44
N ALA A 265 5.78 -14.12 2.03
CA ALA A 265 6.28 -15.17 2.92
C ALA A 265 7.04 -14.70 4.16
N ARG A 266 7.73 -13.57 4.07
CA ARG A 266 8.35 -12.95 5.24
C ARG A 266 7.30 -12.57 6.27
N PHE A 267 6.19 -11.95 5.86
CA PHE A 267 5.12 -11.55 6.75
C PHE A 267 4.34 -12.76 7.30
N CYS A 268 4.10 -13.77 6.47
CA CYS A 268 3.59 -15.08 6.91
C CYS A 268 4.49 -15.68 8.00
N TRP A 269 5.81 -15.66 7.79
CA TRP A 269 6.78 -16.17 8.76
C TRP A 269 6.77 -15.37 10.06
N GLU A 270 6.86 -14.04 10.00
CA GLU A 270 6.87 -13.18 11.19
C GLU A 270 5.60 -13.39 12.04
N ARG A 271 4.44 -13.53 11.40
CA ARG A 271 3.19 -13.83 12.11
C ARG A 271 3.15 -15.24 12.68
N ILE A 272 3.60 -16.25 11.93
CA ILE A 272 3.67 -17.63 12.44
C ILE A 272 4.65 -17.71 13.60
N ALA A 273 5.78 -17.01 13.53
CA ALA A 273 6.75 -16.89 14.62
C ALA A 273 6.15 -16.22 15.85
N ALA A 274 5.39 -15.14 15.67
CA ALA A 274 4.68 -14.48 16.76
C ALA A 274 3.60 -15.41 17.38
N GLN A 275 2.81 -16.10 16.56
CA GLN A 275 1.80 -17.06 17.02
C GLN A 275 2.44 -18.24 17.75
N ALA A 276 3.58 -18.70 17.27
CA ALA A 276 4.33 -19.78 17.89
C ALA A 276 4.85 -19.36 19.28
N LYS A 277 5.45 -18.17 19.37
CA LYS A 277 5.91 -17.59 20.63
C LYS A 277 4.77 -17.41 21.64
N GLN A 278 3.60 -16.93 21.20
CA GLN A 278 2.41 -16.84 22.05
C GLN A 278 1.91 -18.21 22.54
N SER A 279 2.12 -19.25 21.74
CA SER A 279 1.76 -20.64 22.09
C SER A 279 2.84 -21.35 22.92
N GLY A 280 3.89 -20.63 23.36
CA GLY A 280 5.00 -21.19 24.14
C GLY A 280 5.99 -22.03 23.33
N LEU A 281 5.96 -21.95 22.01
CA LEU A 281 6.89 -22.64 21.12
C LEU A 281 8.23 -21.90 21.09
N SER A 282 9.32 -22.62 21.38
CA SER A 282 10.68 -22.08 21.43
C SER A 282 11.47 -22.28 20.13
N LYS A 283 11.05 -23.23 19.29
CA LYS A 283 11.69 -23.63 18.04
C LYS A 283 10.65 -23.85 16.97
N LEU A 284 11.02 -23.53 15.73
CA LEU A 284 10.21 -23.75 14.53
C LEU A 284 11.02 -24.59 13.57
N PHE A 285 10.38 -25.60 12.99
CA PHE A 285 10.96 -26.40 11.93
C PHE A 285 10.24 -26.09 10.62
N VAL A 286 10.95 -26.27 9.51
CA VAL A 286 10.35 -26.28 8.18
C VAL A 286 10.87 -27.49 7.45
N LEU A 287 9.96 -28.36 7.04
CA LEU A 287 10.26 -29.51 6.20
C LEU A 287 9.99 -29.13 4.75
N THR A 288 11.06 -29.01 3.96
CA THR A 288 10.97 -28.74 2.52
C THR A 288 11.79 -29.76 1.74
N THR A 289 11.25 -30.23 0.61
CA THR A 289 11.94 -31.16 -0.29
C THR A 289 12.80 -30.44 -1.34
N ARG A 290 12.48 -29.18 -1.66
CA ARG A 290 13.09 -28.44 -2.80
C ARG A 290 13.26 -26.94 -2.59
N SER A 291 12.91 -26.37 -1.44
CA SER A 291 12.81 -24.90 -1.24
C SER A 291 13.76 -24.37 -0.15
N ILE A 292 14.90 -25.01 0.08
CA ILE A 292 15.83 -24.61 1.17
C ILE A 292 16.38 -23.18 0.99
N HIS A 293 16.61 -22.76 -0.26
CA HIS A 293 17.12 -21.42 -0.61
C HIS A 293 16.11 -20.28 -0.40
N TRP A 294 14.85 -20.61 -0.15
CA TRP A 294 13.79 -19.63 0.04
C TRP A 294 13.75 -19.05 1.45
N PHE A 295 14.45 -19.69 2.37
CA PHE A 295 14.60 -19.20 3.74
C PHE A 295 15.99 -18.55 3.87
N PRO A 296 16.06 -17.29 4.33
CA PRO A 296 17.34 -16.61 4.53
C PRO A 296 18.25 -17.43 5.43
N GLY A 297 19.54 -17.52 5.10
CA GLY A 297 20.53 -18.32 5.86
C GLY A 297 20.71 -17.88 7.32
N THR A 298 20.17 -16.73 7.71
CA THR A 298 20.13 -16.25 9.09
C THR A 298 19.00 -16.85 9.92
N TRP A 299 18.01 -17.52 9.30
CA TRP A 299 16.74 -17.92 9.93
C TRP A 299 16.58 -19.44 10.11
N ILE A 300 17.45 -20.26 9.49
CA ILE A 300 17.37 -21.72 9.53
C ILE A 300 18.76 -22.33 9.73
N TYR A 301 18.87 -23.26 10.68
CA TYR A 301 20.00 -24.17 10.81
C TYR A 301 19.62 -25.55 10.27
N PRO A 302 20.46 -26.20 9.45
CA PRO A 302 20.24 -27.59 9.05
C PRO A 302 20.19 -28.47 10.30
N SER A 303 19.08 -29.18 10.50
CA SER A 303 18.93 -30.20 11.54
C SER A 303 19.04 -31.56 10.87
N GLY A 304 20.16 -32.25 11.08
CA GLY A 304 20.29 -33.67 10.75
C GLY A 304 19.62 -34.53 11.82
N TYR A 305 19.13 -35.70 11.43
CA TYR A 305 18.92 -36.81 12.36
C TYR A 305 20.26 -37.36 12.83
#